data_AF-A0A974Y2Q4-F1
#
_entry.id   AF-A0A974Y2Q4-F1
#
_cell.length_a   1.000
_cell.length_b   1.000
_cell.length_c   1.000
_cell.angle_alpha   90.00
_cell.angle_beta   90.00
_cell.angle_gamma   90.00
#
_symmetry.space_group_name_H-M   'P 1'
#
loop_
_entity.id
_entity.type
_entity.pdbx_description
1 polymer ?
#
loop_
_entity_poly.entity_id
_entity_poly.type
_entity_poly.pdbx_seq_one_letter_code
_entity_poly.pdbx_strand_id
1 'polypeptide(L)'
;MSNNKGSALIFTLMVILILSVLGVAVIEMSLYEYKVSYAYADNISVDYSAEAGLDIAKGCFNNNELINIKSIMDETKNNIINQYQQINQELLYTAIYQAVRKYLEGSSPDYKDGIFTNYIGKTYSLNDNVSGIKNATTISNMKITDTYIFDKNNPLPKFTIQVETIGTYRKLKKYGHAVLILDLNKQGNPLSIKSWIIDSNQL
;
A
#
# COMPACT_ATOMS: atom_id res chain seq x y z
N MET A 1 63.36 -47.47 -21.92
CA MET A 1 62.07 -46.72 -21.98
C MET A 1 61.23 -46.97 -20.71
N SER A 2 61.66 -46.54 -19.52
CA SER A 2 60.92 -46.78 -18.26
C SER A 2 60.88 -45.57 -17.32
N ASN A 3 60.59 -44.36 -17.84
CA ASN A 3 60.46 -43.17 -16.98
C ASN A 3 59.20 -42.30 -17.24
N ASN A 4 58.31 -42.71 -18.15
CA ASN A 4 57.09 -41.93 -18.48
C ASN A 4 55.85 -42.30 -17.64
N LYS A 5 55.92 -43.33 -16.80
CA LYS A 5 54.77 -43.79 -15.99
C LYS A 5 54.52 -42.90 -14.76
N GLY A 6 55.59 -42.37 -14.15
CA GLY A 6 55.48 -41.45 -13.00
C GLY A 6 55.03 -40.04 -13.39
N SER A 7 55.48 -39.53 -14.54
CA SER A 7 55.06 -38.21 -15.04
C SER A 7 53.59 -38.19 -15.47
N ALA A 8 53.09 -39.28 -16.07
CA ALA A 8 51.67 -39.43 -16.39
C ALA A 8 50.77 -39.41 -15.15
N LEU A 9 51.20 -40.07 -14.06
CA LEU A 9 50.48 -40.09 -12.78
C LEU A 9 50.44 -38.70 -12.12
N ILE A 10 51.54 -37.95 -12.16
CA ILE A 10 51.60 -36.59 -11.64
C ILE A 10 50.68 -35.67 -12.44
N PHE A 11 50.66 -35.83 -13.77
CA PHE A 11 49.80 -35.04 -14.64
C PHE A 11 48.31 -35.30 -14.38
N THR A 12 47.89 -36.56 -14.24
CA THR A 12 46.50 -36.88 -13.92
C THR A 12 46.08 -36.35 -12.54
N LEU A 13 46.96 -36.45 -11.54
CA LEU A 13 46.73 -35.84 -10.22
C LEU A 13 46.57 -34.33 -10.31
N MET A 14 47.42 -33.63 -11.06
CA MET A 14 47.30 -32.18 -11.27
C MET A 14 45.97 -31.82 -11.94
N VAL A 15 45.56 -32.56 -12.97
CA VAL A 15 44.29 -32.33 -13.68
C VAL A 15 43.09 -32.57 -12.74
N ILE A 16 43.08 -33.64 -11.95
CA ILE A 16 42.01 -33.92 -10.99
C ILE A 16 41.93 -32.83 -9.92
N LEU A 17 43.08 -32.33 -9.45
CA LEU A 17 43.16 -31.29 -8.44
C LEU A 17 42.61 -29.96 -8.98
N ILE A 18 42.99 -29.59 -10.21
CA ILE A 18 42.46 -28.41 -10.92
C ILE A 18 40.94 -28.56 -11.13
N LEU A 19 40.47 -29.72 -11.61
CA LEU A 19 39.04 -29.98 -11.83
C LEU A 19 38.24 -29.96 -10.53
N SER A 20 38.83 -30.40 -9.42
CA SER A 20 38.19 -30.39 -8.10
C SER A 20 38.04 -28.97 -7.57
N VAL A 21 39.07 -28.13 -7.71
CA VAL A 21 39.01 -26.70 -7.34
C VAL A 21 37.98 -25.96 -8.21
N LEU A 22 37.98 -26.22 -9.52
CA LEU A 22 36.96 -25.68 -10.44
C LEU A 22 35.55 -26.15 -10.07
N GLY A 23 35.38 -27.44 -9.75
CA GLY A 23 34.11 -28.01 -9.35
C GLY A 23 33.53 -27.37 -8.09
N VAL A 24 34.37 -27.19 -7.06
CA VAL A 24 33.97 -26.49 -5.83
C VAL A 24 33.61 -25.03 -6.10
N ALA A 25 34.43 -24.32 -6.89
CA ALA A 25 34.17 -22.92 -7.22
C ALA A 25 32.83 -22.71 -7.96
N VAL A 26 32.50 -23.59 -8.93
CA VAL A 26 31.22 -23.52 -9.64
C VAL A 26 30.05 -23.80 -8.70
N ILE A 27 30.17 -24.79 -7.80
CA ILE A 27 29.13 -25.10 -6.82
C ILE A 27 28.88 -23.90 -5.89
N GLU A 28 29.94 -23.28 -5.37
CA GLU A 28 29.82 -22.10 -4.51
C GLU A 28 29.17 -20.93 -5.23
N MET A 29 29.56 -20.67 -6.48
CA MET A 29 28.97 -19.62 -7.31
C MET A 29 27.48 -19.86 -7.55
N SER A 30 27.08 -21.09 -7.94
CA SER A 30 25.67 -21.43 -8.15
C SER A 30 24.84 -21.32 -6.87
N LEU A 31 25.38 -21.74 -5.72
CA LEU A 31 24.69 -21.59 -4.43
C LEU A 31 24.53 -20.13 -4.03
N TYR A 32 25.53 -19.29 -4.33
CA TYR A 32 25.45 -17.85 -4.11
C TYR A 32 24.36 -17.22 -4.98
N GLU A 33 24.38 -17.48 -6.29
CA GLU A 33 23.36 -16.98 -7.23
C GLU A 33 21.95 -17.42 -6.84
N TYR A 34 21.78 -18.68 -6.43
CA TYR A 34 20.51 -19.19 -5.93
C TYR A 34 20.01 -18.43 -4.71
N LYS A 35 20.87 -18.23 -3.69
CA LYS A 35 20.51 -17.47 -2.48
C LYS A 35 20.17 -16.02 -2.79
N VAL A 36 20.93 -15.39 -3.69
CA VAL A 36 20.69 -14.01 -4.12
C VAL A 36 19.35 -13.90 -4.85
N SER A 37 19.10 -14.77 -5.83
CA SER A 37 17.83 -14.81 -6.57
C SER A 37 16.63 -15.02 -5.65
N TYR A 38 16.75 -15.93 -4.68
CA TYR A 38 15.72 -16.18 -3.69
C TYR A 38 15.46 -14.96 -2.79
N ALA A 39 16.52 -14.30 -2.31
CA ALA A 39 16.39 -13.09 -1.51
C ALA A 39 15.74 -11.93 -2.29
N TYR A 40 16.07 -11.79 -3.58
CA TYR A 40 15.43 -10.79 -4.45
C TYR A 40 13.95 -11.09 -4.68
N ALA A 41 13.59 -12.35 -4.97
CA ALA A 41 12.20 -12.75 -5.15
C ALA A 41 11.35 -12.51 -3.89
N ASP A 42 11.90 -12.79 -2.72
CA ASP A 42 11.25 -12.53 -1.44
C ASP A 42 11.04 -11.03 -1.18
N ASN A 43 12.04 -10.20 -1.53
CA ASN A 43 11.97 -8.75 -1.38
C ASN A 43 10.89 -8.15 -2.30
N ILE A 44 10.87 -8.57 -3.57
CA ILE A 44 9.84 -8.15 -4.53
C ILE A 44 8.44 -8.55 -4.05
N SER A 45 8.27 -9.77 -3.54
CA SER A 45 6.97 -10.26 -3.05
C SER A 45 6.43 -9.45 -1.86
N VAL A 46 7.32 -9.03 -0.95
CA VAL A 46 6.92 -8.20 0.19
C VAL A 46 6.60 -6.76 -0.22
N ASP A 47 7.31 -6.20 -1.21
CA ASP A 47 7.01 -4.89 -1.79
C ASP A 47 5.61 -4.91 -2.45
N TYR A 48 5.31 -5.93 -3.26
CA TYR A 48 3.98 -6.11 -3.85
C TYR A 48 2.88 -6.29 -2.79
N SER A 49 3.18 -6.95 -1.68
CA SER A 49 2.22 -7.10 -0.59
C SER A 49 1.90 -5.75 0.07
N ALA A 50 2.90 -4.87 0.23
CA ALA A 50 2.68 -3.53 0.77
C ALA A 50 1.88 -2.66 -0.21
N GLU A 51 2.22 -2.73 -1.50
CA GLU A 51 1.53 -2.02 -2.59
C GLU A 51 0.06 -2.45 -2.71
N ALA A 52 -0.23 -3.75 -2.66
CA ALA A 52 -1.60 -4.26 -2.70
C ALA A 52 -2.46 -3.69 -1.56
N GLY A 53 -1.88 -3.46 -0.39
CA GLY A 53 -2.58 -2.81 0.72
C GLY A 53 -3.00 -1.38 0.38
N LEU A 54 -2.10 -0.62 -0.26
CA LEU A 54 -2.39 0.75 -0.68
C LEU A 54 -3.43 0.78 -1.80
N ASP A 55 -3.41 -0.20 -2.71
CA ASP A 55 -4.44 -0.36 -3.74
C ASP A 55 -5.80 -0.70 -3.15
N ILE A 56 -5.87 -1.58 -2.15
CA ILE A 56 -7.11 -1.86 -1.41
C ILE A 56 -7.61 -0.59 -0.72
N ALA A 57 -6.72 0.15 -0.06
CA ALA A 57 -7.05 1.41 0.61
C ALA A 57 -7.59 2.46 -0.37
N LYS A 58 -7.01 2.58 -1.56
CA LYS A 58 -7.53 3.41 -2.65
C LYS A 58 -8.88 2.91 -3.15
N GLY A 59 -9.05 1.58 -3.26
CA GLY A 59 -10.27 0.90 -3.66
C GLY A 59 -11.44 1.08 -2.69
N CYS A 60 -11.19 1.56 -1.46
CA CYS A 60 -12.23 1.91 -0.50
C CYS A 60 -13.15 3.01 -1.06
N PHE A 61 -12.66 3.90 -1.92
CA PHE A 61 -13.45 4.94 -2.58
C PHE A 61 -14.09 4.45 -3.87
N ASN A 62 -14.82 3.33 -3.79
CA ASN A 62 -15.56 2.78 -4.91
C ASN A 62 -16.76 3.67 -5.28
N ASN A 63 -17.42 3.37 -6.40
CA ASN A 63 -18.54 4.18 -6.91
C ASN A 63 -19.68 4.33 -5.90
N ASN A 64 -19.99 3.30 -5.10
CA ASN A 64 -21.06 3.37 -4.11
C ASN A 64 -20.69 4.34 -2.99
N GLU A 65 -19.46 4.28 -2.50
CA GLU A 65 -18.97 5.21 -1.48
C GLU A 65 -18.96 6.66 -1.98
N LEU A 66 -18.58 6.87 -3.24
CA LEU A 66 -18.64 8.20 -3.87
C LEU A 66 -20.07 8.72 -4.04
N ILE A 67 -21.05 7.83 -4.29
CA ILE A 67 -22.47 8.18 -4.32
C ILE A 67 -22.97 8.55 -2.91
N ASN A 68 -22.60 7.78 -1.89
CA ASN A 68 -22.97 8.05 -0.50
C ASN A 68 -22.42 9.39 -0.02
N ILE A 69 -21.16 9.71 -0.35
CA ILE A 69 -20.56 11.02 -0.04
C ILE A 69 -21.38 12.15 -0.68
N LYS A 70 -21.76 12.03 -1.95
CA LYS A 70 -22.62 13.02 -2.62
C LYS A 70 -23.99 13.15 -1.95
N SER A 71 -24.61 12.03 -1.57
CA SER A 71 -25.89 12.05 -0.85
C SER A 71 -25.79 12.80 0.48
N ILE A 72 -24.74 12.55 1.26
CA ILE A 72 -24.50 13.24 2.54
C ILE A 72 -24.29 14.74 2.31
N MET A 73 -23.57 15.12 1.25
CA MET A 73 -23.36 16.52 0.89
C MET A 73 -24.68 17.21 0.54
N ASP A 74 -25.51 16.59 -0.29
CA ASP A 74 -26.79 17.14 -0.74
C ASP A 74 -27.79 17.24 0.42
N GLU A 75 -27.86 16.22 1.28
CA GLU A 75 -28.68 16.24 2.49
C GLU A 75 -28.24 17.36 3.44
N THR A 76 -26.93 17.46 3.71
CA THR A 76 -26.36 18.52 4.56
C THR A 76 -26.68 19.90 3.99
N LYS A 77 -26.51 20.07 2.67
CA LYS A 77 -26.83 21.31 1.98
C LYS A 77 -28.31 21.66 2.14
N ASN A 78 -29.21 20.72 1.86
CA ASN A 78 -30.65 20.95 1.97
C ASN A 78 -31.07 21.29 3.40
N ASN A 79 -30.51 20.62 4.40
CA ASN A 79 -30.78 20.89 5.81
C ASN A 79 -30.36 22.31 6.20
N ILE A 80 -29.16 22.75 5.79
CA ILE A 80 -28.69 24.12 6.04
C ILE A 80 -29.56 25.15 5.31
N ILE A 81 -29.93 24.90 4.04
CA ILE A 81 -30.80 25.81 3.27
C ILE A 81 -32.18 25.95 3.92
N ASN A 82 -32.75 24.85 4.41
CA ASN A 82 -34.06 24.86 5.05
C ASN A 82 -34.02 25.53 6.44
N GLN A 83 -32.89 25.44 7.14
CA GLN A 83 -32.73 26.02 8.47
C GLN A 83 -32.37 27.51 8.45
N TYR A 84 -31.69 28.00 7.41
CA TYR A 84 -31.19 29.38 7.33
C TYR A 84 -31.67 30.08 6.06
N GLN A 85 -32.39 31.20 6.22
CA GLN A 85 -32.90 32.02 5.10
C GLN A 85 -31.80 32.74 4.29
N GLN A 86 -30.60 32.93 4.87
CA GLN A 86 -29.41 33.42 4.17
C GLN A 86 -28.27 32.42 4.36
N ILE A 87 -27.77 31.88 3.25
CA ILE A 87 -26.73 30.86 3.26
C ILE A 87 -25.37 31.54 3.32
N ASN A 88 -24.72 31.47 4.48
CA ASN A 88 -23.30 31.77 4.56
C ASN A 88 -22.53 30.61 3.89
N GLN A 89 -21.77 30.90 2.82
CA GLN A 89 -20.99 29.90 2.08
C GLN A 89 -19.97 29.19 2.96
N GLU A 90 -19.37 29.90 3.92
CA GLU A 90 -18.41 29.32 4.87
C GLU A 90 -19.11 28.34 5.81
N LEU A 91 -20.33 28.67 6.26
CA LEU A 91 -21.14 27.78 7.09
C LEU A 91 -21.47 26.49 6.33
N LEU A 92 -21.92 26.62 5.08
CA LEU A 92 -22.24 25.47 4.23
C LEU A 92 -21.00 24.60 4.00
N TYR A 93 -19.87 25.20 3.65
CA TYR A 93 -18.61 24.50 3.43
C TYR A 93 -18.16 23.74 4.70
N THR A 94 -18.28 24.38 5.87
CA THR A 94 -17.95 23.77 7.17
C THR A 94 -18.86 22.60 7.49
N ALA A 95 -20.17 22.76 7.30
CA ALA A 95 -21.14 21.70 7.55
C ALA A 95 -20.86 20.47 6.67
N ILE A 96 -20.62 20.69 5.38
CA ILE A 96 -20.26 19.61 4.44
C ILE A 96 -18.93 18.96 4.83
N TYR A 97 -17.90 19.75 5.16
CA TYR A 97 -16.60 19.22 5.58
C TYR A 97 -16.75 18.29 6.79
N GLN A 98 -17.48 18.72 7.81
CA GLN A 98 -17.69 17.94 9.03
C GLN A 98 -18.54 16.68 8.78
N ALA A 99 -19.59 16.78 7.96
CA ALA A 99 -20.45 15.65 7.63
C ALA A 99 -19.68 14.56 6.88
N VAL A 100 -18.95 14.94 5.82
CA VAL A 100 -18.14 14.01 5.03
C VAL A 100 -16.99 13.44 5.88
N ARG A 101 -16.31 14.26 6.67
CA ARG A 101 -15.25 13.79 7.59
C ARG A 101 -15.75 12.71 8.54
N LYS A 102 -16.90 12.92 9.17
CA LYS A 102 -17.53 11.94 10.08
C LYS A 102 -17.85 10.63 9.38
N TYR A 103 -18.33 10.69 8.14
CA TYR A 103 -18.59 9.51 7.32
C TYR A 103 -17.32 8.74 6.96
N LEU A 104 -16.25 9.45 6.60
CA LEU A 104 -14.96 8.86 6.26
C LEU A 104 -14.31 8.20 7.48
N GLU A 105 -14.17 8.94 8.58
CA GLU A 105 -13.47 8.48 9.80
C GLU A 105 -14.32 7.54 10.67
N GLY A 106 -15.63 7.50 10.44
CA GLY A 106 -16.57 6.76 11.27
C GLY A 106 -16.69 7.28 12.71
N SER A 107 -16.50 8.58 12.90
CA SER A 107 -16.39 9.23 14.22
C SER A 107 -17.72 9.69 14.83
N SER A 108 -18.86 9.40 14.18
CA SER A 108 -20.22 9.73 14.65
C SER A 108 -21.04 8.45 14.90
N PRO A 109 -22.00 8.45 15.86
CA PRO A 109 -22.92 7.33 16.05
C PRO A 109 -23.66 6.93 14.76
N ASP A 110 -24.00 7.91 13.92
CA ASP A 110 -24.69 7.72 12.65
C ASP A 110 -23.81 7.05 11.57
N TYR A 111 -22.49 7.02 11.78
CA TYR A 111 -21.50 6.54 10.82
C TYR A 111 -20.48 5.60 11.46
N LYS A 112 -20.88 4.80 12.45
CA LYS A 112 -19.95 3.92 13.19
C LYS A 112 -19.11 2.99 12.29
N ASP A 113 -19.67 2.62 11.14
CA ASP A 113 -19.01 1.83 10.09
C ASP A 113 -18.54 2.72 8.92
N GLY A 114 -17.89 3.84 9.24
CA GLY A 114 -17.30 4.73 8.25
C GLY A 114 -16.28 4.03 7.34
N ILE A 115 -15.93 4.69 6.24
CA ILE A 115 -15.05 4.07 5.23
C ILE A 115 -13.74 3.59 5.87
N PHE A 116 -13.12 4.36 6.77
CA PHE A 116 -11.81 4.01 7.29
C PHE A 116 -11.88 2.86 8.30
N THR A 117 -12.87 2.87 9.20
CA THR A 117 -13.04 1.84 10.22
C THR A 117 -13.34 0.47 9.62
N ASN A 118 -13.92 0.43 8.42
CA ASN A 118 -14.17 -0.79 7.68
C ASN A 118 -12.91 -1.46 7.11
N TYR A 119 -11.76 -0.80 7.08
CA TYR A 119 -10.54 -1.34 6.44
C TYR A 119 -9.32 -1.32 7.36
N ILE A 120 -9.23 -0.35 8.29
CA ILE A 120 -8.14 -0.29 9.28
C ILE A 120 -8.12 -1.56 10.14
N GLY A 121 -6.92 -2.11 10.34
CA GLY A 121 -6.68 -3.30 11.16
C GLY A 121 -7.03 -4.63 10.48
N LYS A 122 -7.67 -4.60 9.30
CA LYS A 122 -7.97 -5.82 8.54
C LYS A 122 -6.72 -6.30 7.81
N THR A 123 -6.49 -7.61 7.89
CA THR A 123 -5.42 -8.28 7.15
C THR A 123 -6.01 -9.07 6.00
N TYR A 124 -5.57 -8.75 4.79
CA TYR A 124 -5.99 -9.36 3.55
C TYR A 124 -4.94 -10.38 3.13
N SER A 125 -5.34 -11.64 3.00
CA SER A 125 -4.46 -12.67 2.43
C SER A 125 -4.48 -12.54 0.92
N LEU A 126 -3.31 -12.30 0.34
CA LEU A 126 -3.10 -12.27 -1.10
C LEU A 126 -2.75 -13.70 -1.46
N ASN A 127 -3.73 -14.48 -1.94
CA ASN A 127 -3.52 -15.90 -2.20
C ASN A 127 -2.31 -16.13 -3.12
N ASP A 128 -1.36 -16.95 -2.66
CA ASP A 128 -0.48 -17.70 -3.53
C ASP A 128 -0.85 -19.17 -3.34
N ASN A 129 -1.43 -19.80 -4.37
CA ASN A 129 -1.92 -21.18 -4.32
C ASN A 129 -0.78 -22.22 -4.15
N VAL A 130 0.45 -21.75 -3.95
CA VAL A 130 1.65 -22.55 -3.87
C VAL A 130 2.24 -22.36 -2.47
N SER A 131 2.22 -23.43 -1.67
CA SER A 131 3.12 -23.65 -0.53
C SER A 131 2.88 -22.92 0.80
N GLY A 132 1.66 -22.72 1.29
CA GLY A 132 1.40 -22.39 2.71
C GLY A 132 2.01 -21.08 3.24
N ILE A 133 2.70 -20.33 2.39
CA ILE A 133 3.29 -19.03 2.64
C ILE A 133 2.22 -18.01 2.27
N LYS A 134 1.69 -17.34 3.29
CA LYS A 134 0.64 -16.33 3.11
C LYS A 134 1.32 -15.00 2.83
N ASN A 135 1.26 -14.52 1.58
CA ASN A 135 1.35 -13.09 1.32
C ASN A 135 0.17 -12.44 2.04
N ALA A 136 0.43 -11.43 2.85
CA ALA A 136 -0.64 -10.71 3.52
C ALA A 136 -0.33 -9.24 3.59
N THR A 137 -1.39 -8.45 3.53
CA THR A 137 -1.30 -7.00 3.67
C THR A 137 -2.28 -6.53 4.73
N THR A 138 -1.85 -5.60 5.55
CA THR A 138 -2.70 -5.00 6.60
C THR A 138 -2.74 -3.51 6.39
N ILE A 139 -3.92 -2.91 6.34
CA ILE A 139 -4.06 -1.46 6.38
C ILE A 139 -3.92 -1.05 7.85
N SER A 140 -2.75 -0.53 8.23
CA SER A 140 -2.46 -0.20 9.62
C SER A 140 -3.10 1.11 10.05
N ASN A 141 -3.24 2.07 9.12
CA ASN A 141 -3.78 3.38 9.43
C ASN A 141 -4.42 4.05 8.22
N MET A 142 -5.47 4.84 8.47
CA MET A 142 -6.05 5.74 7.49
C MET A 142 -6.64 6.94 8.23
N LYS A 143 -6.18 8.16 7.91
CA LYS A 143 -6.61 9.37 8.61
C LYS A 143 -6.61 10.60 7.71
N ILE A 144 -7.51 11.53 7.99
CA ILE A 144 -7.52 12.87 7.39
C ILE A 144 -6.48 13.71 8.14
N THR A 145 -5.57 14.34 7.40
CA THR A 145 -4.42 15.09 7.95
C THR A 145 -4.52 16.59 7.74
N ASP A 146 -5.38 17.00 6.81
CA ASP A 146 -5.69 18.39 6.54
C ASP A 146 -6.48 19.02 7.69
N THR A 147 -6.11 20.26 7.98
CA THR A 147 -6.92 21.16 8.78
C THR A 147 -7.98 21.80 7.91
N TYR A 148 -9.16 22.03 8.49
CA TYR A 148 -10.21 22.80 7.84
C TYR A 148 -9.67 24.15 7.34
N ILE A 149 -9.81 24.41 6.04
CA ILE A 149 -9.49 25.69 5.40
C ILE A 149 -10.63 26.00 4.43
N PHE A 150 -11.35 27.11 4.67
CA PHE A 150 -12.37 27.60 3.76
C PHE A 150 -11.72 28.19 2.50
N ASP A 151 -12.11 27.68 1.33
CA ASP A 151 -11.66 28.18 0.05
C ASP A 151 -12.81 28.88 -0.68
N LYS A 152 -12.73 30.19 -0.83
CA LYS A 152 -13.76 30.99 -1.51
C LYS A 152 -13.91 30.64 -2.99
N ASN A 153 -12.87 30.08 -3.61
CA ASN A 153 -12.88 29.74 -5.03
C ASN A 153 -13.41 28.32 -5.29
N ASN A 154 -13.48 27.47 -4.26
CA ASN A 154 -13.94 26.10 -4.36
C ASN A 154 -15.16 25.87 -3.44
N PRO A 155 -16.37 25.67 -3.99
CA PRO A 155 -17.59 25.56 -3.19
C PRO A 155 -17.63 24.30 -2.30
N LEU A 156 -16.79 23.30 -2.57
CA LEU A 156 -16.75 22.04 -1.85
C LEU A 156 -15.39 21.75 -1.22
N PRO A 157 -15.34 21.03 -0.09
CA PRO A 157 -14.10 20.73 0.59
C PRO A 157 -13.22 19.71 -0.15
N LYS A 158 -11.92 19.76 0.16
CA LYS A 158 -10.92 18.78 -0.26
C LYS A 158 -10.34 18.11 0.98
N PHE A 159 -10.03 16.82 0.88
CA PHE A 159 -9.48 16.04 1.97
C PHE A 159 -8.14 15.43 1.59
N THR A 160 -7.17 15.49 2.50
CA THR A 160 -5.83 14.90 2.41
C THR A 160 -5.76 13.71 3.35
N ILE A 161 -5.83 12.52 2.77
CA ILE A 161 -5.93 11.26 3.49
C ILE A 161 -4.57 10.59 3.47
N GLN A 162 -3.99 10.37 4.65
CA GLN A 162 -2.79 9.56 4.84
C GLN A 162 -3.21 8.11 5.04
N VAL A 163 -2.56 7.20 4.31
CA VAL A 163 -2.75 5.76 4.38
C VAL A 163 -1.43 5.10 4.71
N GLU A 164 -1.44 4.18 5.66
CA GLU A 164 -0.29 3.35 6.01
C GLU A 164 -0.70 1.87 5.92
N THR A 165 0.18 1.07 5.31
CA THR A 165 -0.04 -0.36 5.11
C THR A 165 1.22 -1.14 5.47
N ILE A 166 1.03 -2.41 5.83
CA ILE A 166 2.10 -3.34 6.15
C ILE A 166 1.96 -4.54 5.23
N GLY A 167 2.89 -4.68 4.30
CA GLY A 167 3.07 -5.89 3.50
C GLY A 167 3.89 -6.91 4.26
N THR A 168 3.47 -8.17 4.24
CA THR A 168 4.17 -9.28 4.89
C THR A 168 4.30 -10.45 3.93
N TYR A 169 5.52 -10.95 3.81
CA TYR A 169 5.82 -12.20 3.11
C TYR A 169 6.85 -12.98 3.92
N ARG A 170 6.49 -14.20 4.33
CA ARG A 170 7.31 -15.04 5.24
C ARG A 170 7.70 -14.26 6.51
N LYS A 171 8.98 -13.91 6.66
CA LYS A 171 9.54 -13.16 7.81
C LYS A 171 9.85 -11.70 7.46
N LEU A 172 9.65 -11.29 6.20
CA LEU A 172 9.90 -9.94 5.74
C LEU A 172 8.67 -9.07 5.92
N LYS A 173 8.92 -7.79 6.19
CA LYS A 173 7.91 -6.75 6.28
C LYS A 173 8.35 -5.54 5.48
N LYS A 174 7.38 -4.92 4.81
CA LYS A 174 7.52 -3.62 4.13
C LYS A 174 6.35 -2.74 4.49
N TYR A 175 6.57 -1.44 4.41
CA TYR A 175 5.59 -0.44 4.77
C TYR A 175 5.22 0.34 3.52
N GLY A 176 3.92 0.48 3.29
CA GLY A 176 3.37 1.33 2.25
C GLY A 176 2.84 2.62 2.86
N HIS A 177 3.21 3.74 2.26
CA HIS A 177 2.79 5.07 2.66
C HIS A 177 2.19 5.80 1.46
N ALA A 178 0.92 6.18 1.55
CA ALA A 178 0.28 6.98 0.52
C ALA A 178 -0.40 8.22 1.09
N VAL A 179 -0.40 9.27 0.29
CA VAL A 179 -1.22 10.45 0.52
C VAL A 179 -2.20 10.57 -0.64
N LEU A 180 -3.48 10.41 -0.34
CA LEU A 180 -4.58 10.53 -1.28
C LEU A 180 -5.25 11.89 -1.11
N ILE A 181 -5.68 12.49 -2.22
CA ILE A 181 -6.46 13.72 -2.24
C ILE A 181 -7.85 13.41 -2.78
N LEU A 182 -8.87 13.60 -1.94
CA LEU A 182 -10.27 13.55 -2.33
C LEU A 182 -10.74 14.98 -2.57
N ASP A 183 -10.87 15.37 -3.84
CA ASP A 183 -11.34 16.69 -4.27
C ASP A 183 -12.80 16.60 -4.75
N LEU A 184 -13.73 17.05 -3.92
CA LEU A 184 -15.15 16.99 -4.22
C LEU A 184 -15.60 17.97 -5.30
N ASN A 185 -14.74 18.92 -5.71
CA ASN A 185 -15.03 19.85 -6.82
C ASN A 185 -14.73 19.23 -8.19
N LYS A 186 -13.99 18.11 -8.23
CA LYS A 186 -13.51 17.53 -9.48
C LYS A 186 -14.62 16.73 -10.17
N GLN A 187 -14.77 16.95 -11.48
CA GLN A 187 -15.66 16.14 -12.32
C GLN A 187 -15.05 14.76 -12.61
N GLY A 188 -15.87 13.71 -12.58
CA GLY A 188 -15.41 12.33 -12.78
C GLY A 188 -14.94 11.69 -11.48
N ASN A 189 -13.69 11.19 -11.45
CA ASN A 189 -13.10 10.57 -10.27
C ASN A 189 -12.49 11.65 -9.33
N PRO A 190 -13.07 11.87 -8.15
CA PRO A 190 -12.60 12.89 -7.20
C PRO A 190 -11.34 12.48 -6.46
N LEU A 191 -10.92 11.21 -6.53
CA LEU A 191 -9.72 10.71 -5.87
C LEU A 191 -8.47 10.88 -6.76
N SER A 192 -7.39 11.33 -6.16
CA SER A 192 -6.06 11.41 -6.79
C SER A 192 -4.96 11.01 -5.82
N ILE A 193 -3.83 10.54 -6.35
CA ILE A 193 -2.66 10.15 -5.56
C ILE A 193 -1.69 11.32 -5.56
N LYS A 194 -1.33 11.83 -4.38
CA LYS A 194 -0.31 12.86 -4.20
C LYS A 194 1.08 12.26 -3.97
N SER A 195 1.15 11.19 -3.17
CA SER A 195 2.39 10.43 -2.97
C SER A 195 2.08 8.96 -2.76
N TRP A 196 3.04 8.11 -3.14
CA TRP A 196 2.98 6.66 -3.03
C TRP A 196 4.40 6.14 -2.85
N ILE A 197 4.68 5.55 -1.70
CA ILE A 197 6.03 5.14 -1.31
C ILE A 197 5.95 3.77 -0.66
N ILE A 198 6.81 2.85 -1.08
CA ILE A 198 7.06 1.58 -0.40
C ILE A 198 8.46 1.66 0.18
N ASP A 199 8.60 1.44 1.49
CA ASP A 199 9.88 1.46 2.16
C ASP A 199 9.99 0.40 3.26
N SER A 200 11.11 0.44 4.00
CA SER A 200 11.40 -0.50 5.08
C SER A 200 11.16 0.10 6.47
N ASN A 201 10.62 1.33 6.54
CA ASN A 201 10.49 2.10 7.77
C ASN A 201 9.02 2.26 8.15
N GLN A 202 8.72 2.05 9.42
CA GLN A 202 7.44 2.44 9.98
C GLN A 202 7.48 3.95 10.26
N LEU A 203 6.47 4.69 9.78
CA LEU A 203 6.27 6.10 10.08
C LEU A 203 5.51 6.29 11.40
#